data_AF-A0A5B1CN00-F1
#
_entry.id   AF-A0A5B1CN00-F1
#
_cell.length_a   1.000
_cell.length_b   1.000
_cell.length_c   1.000
_cell.angle_alpha   90.00
_cell.angle_beta   90.00
_cell.angle_gamma   90.00
#
_symmetry.space_group_name_H-M   'P 1'
#
loop_
_entity.id
_entity.type
_entity.pdbx_description
1 polymer ?
#
loop_
_entity_poly.entity_id
_entity_poly.type
_entity_poly.pdbx_seq_one_letter_code
_entity_poly.pdbx_strand_id
1 'polypeptide(L)'
;MTSRLSRGLRILELLKDGVPIDPSWLSDLMAVSRRTIFRDIASLKSLGYEIHFDPDAPGYYLDKNDPVKIHANGTSPPFVNAGETDVAACDPQKYAGLVSRLSEAIALRRAVSIKVRVSAMLFSESSIVLPIELTFGYSGWRLQYRASQDEPVQSVRLEEAKFHFDPTSQSSQDD
;
A
#
# COMPACT_ATOMS: atom_id res chain seq x y z
N MET A 1 -7.46 22.03 -4.46
CA MET A 1 -7.57 21.66 -3.03
C MET A 1 -6.47 20.67 -2.71
N THR A 2 -5.59 20.97 -1.74
CA THR A 2 -4.53 20.03 -1.33
C THR A 2 -5.15 18.85 -0.57
N SER A 3 -4.83 17.63 -1.00
CA SER A 3 -5.34 16.42 -0.35
C SER A 3 -4.87 16.35 1.11
N ARG A 4 -5.63 15.66 1.97
CA ARG A 4 -5.27 15.46 3.39
C ARG A 4 -3.88 14.80 3.54
N LEU A 5 -3.56 13.85 2.66
CA LEU A 5 -2.26 13.17 2.64
C LEU A 5 -1.13 14.16 2.33
N SER A 6 -1.27 14.94 1.25
CA SER A 6 -0.27 15.93 0.83
C SER A 6 0.00 16.95 1.94
N ARG A 7 -1.06 17.36 2.65
CA ARG A 7 -0.94 18.28 3.78
C ARG A 7 -0.23 17.64 4.97
N GLY A 8 -0.56 16.39 5.31
CA GLY A 8 0.13 15.64 6.36
C GLY A 8 1.63 15.48 6.09
N LEU A 9 2.00 15.10 4.86
CA LEU A 9 3.41 15.00 4.45
C LEU A 9 4.14 16.34 4.58
N ARG A 10 3.49 17.44 4.19
CA ARG A 10 4.07 18.77 4.29
C ARG A 10 4.24 19.24 5.74
N ILE A 11 3.30 18.90 6.64
CA ILE A 11 3.46 19.16 8.09
C ILE A 11 4.70 18.41 8.60
N LEU A 12 4.83 17.12 8.31
CA LEU A 12 5.99 16.34 8.75
C LEU A 12 7.31 16.91 8.23
N GLU A 13 7.35 17.32 6.96
CA GLU A 13 8.55 17.90 6.35
C GLU A 13 8.99 19.19 7.05
N LEU A 14 8.06 20.01 7.52
CA LEU A 14 8.36 21.25 8.25
C LEU A 14 8.79 20.98 9.69
N LEU A 15 8.19 19.97 10.34
CA LEU A 15 8.49 19.63 11.74
C LEU A 15 9.79 18.84 11.93
N LYS A 16 10.31 18.19 10.88
CA LYS A 16 11.49 17.30 10.94
C LYS A 16 12.77 17.99 11.42
N ASP A 17 12.86 19.30 11.26
CA ASP A 17 14.04 20.08 11.62
C ASP A 17 14.11 20.36 13.14
N GLY A 18 13.16 19.84 13.91
CA GLY A 18 13.11 19.94 15.38
C GLY A 18 12.88 21.35 15.91
N VAL A 19 12.56 22.29 15.03
CA VAL A 19 12.23 23.67 15.40
C VAL A 19 10.73 23.73 15.68
N PRO A 20 10.29 24.28 16.83
CA PRO A 20 8.87 24.48 17.11
C PRO A 20 8.21 25.41 16.08
N ILE A 21 7.09 24.95 15.50
CA ILE A 21 6.31 25.68 14.50
C ILE A 21 4.91 25.98 15.04
N ASP A 22 4.53 27.26 14.98
CA ASP A 22 3.19 27.73 15.37
C ASP A 22 2.09 27.19 14.41
N PRO A 23 1.03 26.54 14.94
CA PRO A 23 -0.14 26.14 14.17
C PRO A 23 -0.83 27.27 13.39
N SER A 24 -0.77 28.51 13.87
CA SER A 24 -1.35 29.67 13.19
C SER A 24 -0.60 29.94 11.89
N TRP A 25 0.73 29.94 11.95
CA TRP A 25 1.58 30.06 10.76
C TRP A 25 1.35 28.90 9.77
N LEU A 26 1.22 27.66 10.24
CA LEU A 26 0.88 26.52 9.37
C LEU A 26 -0.49 26.69 8.69
N SER A 27 -1.45 27.27 9.42
CA SER A 27 -2.81 27.49 8.90
C SER A 27 -2.82 28.51 7.76
N ASP A 28 -2.05 29.59 7.90
CA ASP A 28 -1.89 30.62 6.88
C ASP A 28 -1.11 30.07 5.67
N LEU A 29 0.00 29.39 5.91
CA LEU A 29 0.85 28.80 4.87
C LEU A 29 0.08 27.81 4.00
N MET A 30 -0.79 27.00 4.61
CA MET A 30 -1.53 25.93 3.93
C MET A 30 -2.93 26.36 3.47
N ALA A 31 -3.34 27.60 3.74
CA ALA A 31 -4.67 28.13 3.49
C ALA A 31 -5.80 27.23 4.04
N VAL A 32 -5.66 26.79 5.30
CA VAL A 32 -6.67 25.96 6.01
C VAL A 32 -6.95 26.51 7.40
N SER A 33 -8.07 26.13 8.00
CA SER A 33 -8.36 26.53 9.38
C SER A 33 -7.35 25.93 10.38
N ARG A 34 -7.08 26.65 11.48
CA ARG A 34 -6.29 26.12 12.61
C ARG A 34 -6.83 24.78 13.13
N ARG A 35 -8.16 24.59 13.16
CA ARG A 35 -8.80 23.32 13.54
C ARG A 35 -8.37 22.16 12.62
N THR A 36 -8.19 22.42 11.33
CA THR A 36 -7.71 21.42 10.37
C THR A 36 -6.27 21.01 10.68
N ILE A 37 -5.40 21.96 10.99
CA ILE A 37 -4.01 21.70 11.40
C ILE A 37 -3.97 20.82 12.65
N PHE A 38 -4.70 21.18 13.70
CA PHE A 38 -4.76 20.37 14.92
C PHE A 38 -5.26 18.94 14.66
N ARG A 39 -6.28 18.78 13.81
CA ARG A 39 -6.80 17.46 13.44
C ARG A 39 -5.77 16.64 12.67
N ASP A 40 -5.02 17.26 11.77
CA ASP A 40 -3.98 16.57 11.00
C ASP A 40 -2.79 16.19 11.88
N ILE A 41 -2.36 17.07 12.79
CA ILE A 41 -1.34 16.76 13.82
C ILE A 41 -1.80 15.60 14.69
N ALA A 42 -3.04 15.61 15.19
CA ALA A 42 -3.59 14.51 15.96
C ALA A 42 -3.62 13.19 15.17
N SER A 43 -3.93 13.26 13.87
CA SER A 43 -3.89 12.09 12.98
C SER A 43 -2.45 11.57 12.82
N LEU A 44 -1.47 12.45 12.64
CA LEU A 44 -0.06 12.06 12.55
C LEU A 44 0.44 11.44 13.86
N LYS A 45 0.10 12.03 15.02
CA LYS A 45 0.37 11.41 16.33
C LYS A 45 -0.24 10.01 16.44
N SER A 46 -1.48 9.84 15.97
CA SER A 46 -2.12 8.52 15.97
C SER A 46 -1.39 7.51 15.07
N LEU A 47 -0.72 7.95 14.00
CA LEU A 47 0.10 7.09 13.14
C LEU A 47 1.49 6.79 13.71
N GLY A 48 1.80 7.30 14.92
CA GLY A 48 3.05 7.05 15.62
C GLY A 48 4.11 8.13 15.48
N TYR A 49 3.84 9.22 14.78
CA TYR A 49 4.79 10.34 14.76
C TYR A 49 4.84 11.00 16.14
N GLU A 50 6.00 10.94 16.79
CA GLU A 50 6.29 11.60 18.07
C GLU A 50 6.40 13.13 17.88
N ILE A 51 5.24 13.76 17.70
CA ILE A 51 5.12 15.20 17.58
C ILE A 51 4.89 15.78 18.97
N HIS A 52 5.79 16.63 19.43
CA HIS A 52 5.73 17.29 20.73
C HIS A 52 5.20 18.71 20.59
N PHE A 53 4.64 19.23 21.68
CA PHE A 53 4.30 20.64 21.80
C PHE A 53 5.28 21.27 22.77
N ASP A 54 5.94 22.34 22.35
CA ASP A 54 6.81 23.14 23.20
C ASP A 54 5.99 24.26 23.86
N PRO A 55 5.82 24.25 25.20
CA PRO A 55 5.08 25.30 25.90
C PRO A 55 5.88 26.61 26.01
N ASP A 56 7.21 26.56 25.93
CA ASP A 56 8.10 27.73 26.05
C ASP A 56 8.25 28.46 24.70
N ALA A 57 8.16 27.71 23.60
CA ALA A 57 8.06 28.22 22.24
C ALA A 57 6.78 27.68 21.56
N PRO A 58 5.62 28.37 21.68
CA PRO A 58 4.29 27.81 21.43
C PRO A 58 4.16 27.25 20.01
N GLY A 59 4.45 25.97 19.86
CA GLY A 59 4.64 25.33 18.57
C GLY A 59 4.84 23.83 18.68
N TYR A 60 4.71 23.16 17.54
CA TYR A 60 4.94 21.73 17.44
C TYR A 60 6.30 21.45 16.81
N TYR A 61 6.95 20.36 17.19
CA TYR A 61 8.19 19.88 16.58
C TYR A 61 8.22 18.35 16.55
N LEU A 62 9.05 17.79 15.68
CA LEU A 62 9.36 16.35 15.64
C LEU A 62 10.71 16.13 16.33
N ASP A 63 10.82 15.14 17.21
CA ASP A 63 12.12 14.79 17.78
C ASP A 63 13.04 14.21 16.70
N LYS A 64 14.27 14.73 16.61
CA LYS A 64 15.26 14.35 15.59
C LYS A 64 15.85 12.97 15.81
N ASN A 65 15.84 12.50 17.06
CA ASN A 65 16.52 11.28 17.45
C ASN A 65 15.62 10.05 17.46
N ASP A 66 14.33 10.21 17.19
CA ASP A 66 13.43 9.08 17.19
C ASP A 66 13.30 8.50 15.78
N PRO A 67 13.83 7.29 15.51
CA PRO A 67 13.60 6.62 14.24
C PRO A 67 12.12 6.35 14.14
N VAL A 68 11.37 7.23 13.44
CA VAL A 68 9.93 7.18 13.13
C VAL A 68 9.34 5.87 13.63
N LYS A 69 9.00 5.84 14.93
CA LYS A 69 8.33 4.69 15.50
C LYS A 69 6.94 4.80 14.95
N ILE A 70 6.69 4.26 13.76
CA ILE A 70 5.35 4.10 13.24
C ILE A 70 4.68 3.12 14.20
N HIS A 71 4.23 3.64 15.34
CA HIS A 71 3.22 3.03 16.18
C HIS A 71 2.02 2.99 15.28
N ALA A 72 1.94 1.89 14.56
CA ALA A 72 0.87 1.61 13.67
C ALA A 72 -0.38 1.41 14.53
N ASN A 73 -1.01 2.53 14.91
CA ASN A 73 -2.42 2.53 15.27
C ASN A 73 -3.29 2.52 14.00
N GLY A 74 -2.69 2.12 12.87
CA GLY A 74 -3.28 1.24 11.87
C GLY A 74 -2.35 0.03 11.65
N THR A 75 -2.33 -0.89 12.61
CA THR A 75 -1.84 -2.28 12.52
C THR A 75 -0.52 -2.51 11.78
N SER A 76 0.59 -2.43 12.50
CA SER A 76 1.70 -3.37 12.30
C SER A 76 1.33 -4.55 13.18
N PRO A 77 1.31 -5.79 12.67
CA PRO A 77 1.11 -6.93 13.54
C PRO A 77 2.28 -6.98 14.55
N PRO A 78 1.99 -7.35 15.80
CA PRO A 78 2.96 -7.33 16.87
C PRO A 78 4.06 -8.37 16.60
N PHE A 79 5.31 -7.93 16.57
CA PHE A 79 6.41 -8.77 17.03
C PHE A 79 6.35 -8.81 18.57
N VAL A 80 5.45 -9.63 19.12
CA VAL A 80 5.53 -10.09 20.52
C VAL A 80 5.05 -11.53 20.56
N ASN A 81 5.95 -12.43 20.98
CA ASN A 81 5.62 -13.78 21.41
C ASN A 81 4.58 -13.74 22.53
N ALA A 82 3.32 -14.07 22.24
CA ALA A 82 2.37 -14.70 23.16
C ALA A 82 1.00 -14.84 22.50
N GLY A 83 0.61 -16.09 22.20
CA GLY A 83 -0.77 -16.48 21.95
C GLY A 83 -1.14 -16.60 20.48
N GLU A 84 -1.18 -17.84 20.02
CA GLU A 84 -1.83 -18.33 18.80
C GLU A 84 -2.98 -17.44 18.30
N THR A 85 -2.78 -16.78 17.15
CA THR A 85 -3.85 -16.62 16.17
C THR A 85 -3.23 -16.69 14.78
N ASP A 86 -3.75 -17.64 14.02
CA ASP A 86 -3.23 -18.26 12.80
C ASP A 86 -3.26 -17.29 11.60
N VAL A 87 -2.48 -16.20 11.64
CA VAL A 87 -2.16 -15.43 10.43
C VAL A 87 -1.12 -16.24 9.69
N ALA A 88 -1.58 -17.16 8.83
CA ALA A 88 -0.74 -17.99 8.00
C ALA A 88 0.31 -17.10 7.32
N ALA A 89 1.55 -17.13 7.81
CA ALA A 89 2.67 -16.41 7.24
C ALA A 89 2.77 -16.88 5.78
N CYS A 90 2.40 -16.00 4.85
CA CYS A 90 2.42 -16.32 3.44
C CYS A 90 3.88 -16.48 3.04
N ASP A 91 4.36 -17.72 2.96
CA ASP A 91 5.73 -18.03 2.54
C ASP A 91 5.97 -17.44 1.15
N PRO A 92 6.81 -16.39 1.01
CA PRO A 92 7.05 -15.75 -0.27
C PRO A 92 7.67 -16.71 -1.29
N GLN A 93 8.35 -17.79 -0.84
CA GLN A 93 8.95 -18.80 -1.72
C GLN A 93 7.90 -19.70 -2.37
N LYS A 94 6.74 -19.91 -1.72
CA LYS A 94 5.64 -20.75 -2.23
C LYS A 94 5.22 -20.40 -3.65
N TYR A 95 5.29 -19.11 -4.00
CA TYR A 95 4.85 -18.60 -5.30
C TYR A 95 6.00 -18.18 -6.21
N ALA A 96 7.27 -18.44 -5.89
CA ALA A 96 8.41 -17.93 -6.66
C ALA A 96 8.34 -18.25 -8.17
N GLY A 97 7.95 -19.48 -8.52
CA GLY A 97 7.76 -19.88 -9.91
C GLY A 97 6.58 -19.17 -10.60
N LEU A 98 5.47 -19.00 -9.89
CA LEU A 98 4.29 -18.28 -10.42
C LEU A 98 4.58 -16.78 -10.60
N VAL A 99 5.21 -16.17 -9.60
CA VAL A 99 5.70 -14.78 -9.61
C VAL A 99 6.57 -14.55 -10.84
N SER A 100 7.56 -15.43 -11.08
CA SER A 100 8.46 -15.31 -12.24
C SER A 100 7.69 -15.31 -13.57
N ARG A 101 6.70 -16.21 -13.73
CA ARG A 101 5.88 -16.28 -14.96
C ARG A 101 4.93 -15.10 -15.12
N LEU A 102 4.39 -14.57 -14.02
CA LEU A 102 3.55 -13.37 -14.05
C LEU A 102 4.38 -12.13 -14.36
N SER A 103 5.57 -11.98 -13.78
CA SER A 103 6.51 -10.91 -14.11
C SER A 103 6.91 -10.94 -15.58
N GLU A 104 7.19 -12.12 -16.14
CA GLU A 104 7.43 -12.29 -17.57
C GLU A 104 6.20 -11.88 -18.40
N ALA A 105 5.00 -12.33 -18.04
CA ALA A 105 3.77 -11.98 -18.74
C ALA A 105 3.49 -10.46 -18.71
N ILE A 106 3.78 -9.78 -17.60
CA ILE A 106 3.68 -8.31 -17.48
C ILE A 106 4.68 -7.64 -18.42
N ALA A 107 5.94 -8.07 -18.42
CA ALA A 107 6.99 -7.51 -19.26
C ALA A 107 6.68 -7.65 -20.76
N LEU A 108 6.14 -8.81 -21.15
CA LEU A 108 5.75 -9.10 -22.53
C LEU A 108 4.33 -8.63 -22.90
N ARG A 109 3.60 -8.01 -21.97
CA ARG A 109 2.18 -7.65 -22.12
C ARG A 109 1.32 -8.83 -22.61
N ARG A 110 1.65 -10.04 -22.16
CA ARG A 110 0.97 -11.29 -22.55
C ARG A 110 -0.25 -11.50 -21.68
N ALA A 111 -1.38 -11.81 -22.31
CA ALA A 111 -2.59 -12.17 -21.60
C ALA A 111 -2.44 -13.51 -20.85
N VAL A 112 -3.10 -13.63 -19.71
CA VAL A 112 -3.07 -14.81 -18.84
C VAL A 112 -4.51 -15.23 -18.54
N SER A 113 -4.78 -16.53 -18.57
CA SER A 113 -6.07 -17.05 -18.16
C SER A 113 -6.11 -17.21 -16.65
N ILE A 114 -7.11 -16.62 -16.01
CA ILE A 114 -7.28 -16.62 -14.56
C ILE A 114 -8.64 -17.24 -14.18
N LYS A 115 -8.64 -18.02 -13.10
CA LYS A 115 -9.85 -18.46 -12.39
C LYS A 115 -9.77 -17.98 -10.95
N VAL A 116 -10.70 -17.13 -10.55
CA VAL A 116 -10.71 -16.51 -9.21
C VAL A 116 -11.65 -17.30 -8.30
N ARG A 117 -11.23 -17.57 -7.07
CA ARG A 117 -12.04 -18.25 -6.07
C ARG A 117 -13.17 -17.33 -5.62
N VAL A 118 -14.41 -17.76 -5.82
CA VAL A 118 -15.63 -17.01 -5.44
C VAL A 118 -16.16 -17.49 -4.09
N SER A 119 -15.90 -18.74 -3.72
CA SER A 119 -16.27 -19.36 -2.45
C SER A 119 -15.25 -20.45 -2.08
N ALA A 120 -15.26 -20.93 -0.83
CA ALA A 120 -14.36 -21.98 -0.34
C ALA A 120 -14.28 -23.21 -1.28
N MET A 121 -15.37 -23.51 -2.00
CA MET A 121 -15.44 -24.66 -2.91
C MET A 121 -15.51 -24.31 -4.40
N LEU A 122 -15.59 -23.03 -4.78
CA LEU A 122 -15.91 -22.64 -6.16
C LEU A 122 -14.93 -21.62 -6.70
N PHE A 123 -14.48 -21.87 -7.92
CA PHE A 123 -13.77 -20.91 -8.77
C PHE A 123 -14.72 -20.38 -9.84
N SER A 124 -14.49 -19.13 -10.25
CA SER A 124 -15.14 -18.51 -11.39
C SER A 124 -14.84 -19.26 -12.68
N GLU A 125 -15.57 -18.92 -13.73
CA GLU A 125 -15.16 -19.26 -15.09
C GLU A 125 -13.78 -18.66 -15.40
N SER A 126 -13.10 -19.28 -16.36
CA SER A 126 -11.80 -18.79 -16.83
C SER A 126 -11.99 -17.49 -17.58
N SER A 127 -11.28 -16.45 -17.17
CA SER A 127 -11.26 -15.18 -17.88
C SER A 127 -9.84 -14.90 -18.39
N ILE A 128 -9.73 -14.39 -19.61
CA ILE A 128 -8.44 -13.93 -20.16
C ILE A 128 -8.24 -12.50 -19.68
N VAL A 129 -7.11 -12.23 -19.03
CA VAL A 129 -6.80 -10.93 -18.45
C VAL A 129 -5.40 -10.46 -18.82
N LEU A 130 -5.22 -9.14 -18.86
CA LEU A 130 -3.92 -8.50 -19.02
C LEU A 130 -3.34 -8.19 -17.63
N PRO A 131 -2.25 -8.85 -17.21
CA PRO A 131 -1.58 -8.52 -15.96
C PRO A 131 -0.87 -7.17 -16.08
N ILE A 132 -0.92 -6.37 -15.00
CA ILE A 132 -0.39 -5.00 -14.97
C ILE A 132 0.78 -4.90 -14.01
N GLU A 133 0.57 -5.31 -12.76
CA GLU A 133 1.54 -5.13 -11.69
C GLU A 133 1.43 -6.26 -10.68
N LEU A 134 2.58 -6.66 -10.13
CA LEU A 134 2.67 -7.64 -9.07
C LEU A 134 3.27 -6.99 -7.81
N THR A 135 2.57 -7.08 -6.69
CA THR A 135 2.98 -6.47 -5.41
C THR A 135 2.99 -7.51 -4.30
N PHE A 136 3.93 -7.36 -3.36
CA PHE A 136 3.99 -8.16 -2.14
C PHE A 136 3.71 -7.27 -0.93
N GLY A 137 2.78 -7.69 -0.08
CA GLY A 137 2.43 -6.96 1.14
C GLY A 137 2.04 -7.88 2.29
N TYR A 138 1.44 -7.30 3.34
CA TYR A 138 1.09 -8.01 4.58
C TYR A 138 0.22 -9.26 4.39
N SER A 139 -0.57 -9.31 3.32
CA SER A 139 -1.45 -10.43 3.01
C SER A 139 -0.93 -11.33 1.87
N GLY A 140 0.37 -11.28 1.59
CA GLY A 140 1.01 -12.04 0.52
C GLY A 140 1.03 -11.32 -0.83
N TRP A 141 1.25 -12.11 -1.89
CA TRP A 141 1.35 -11.63 -3.26
C TRP A 141 -0.02 -11.27 -3.86
N ARG A 142 -0.07 -10.14 -4.56
CA ARG A 142 -1.25 -9.61 -5.23
C ARG A 142 -0.92 -9.24 -6.68
N LEU A 143 -1.79 -9.65 -7.59
CA LEU A 143 -1.75 -9.27 -9.00
C LEU A 143 -2.82 -8.23 -9.29
N GLN A 144 -2.43 -7.12 -9.90
CA GLN A 144 -3.34 -6.21 -10.58
C GLN A 144 -3.48 -6.60 -12.05
N TYR A 145 -4.71 -6.60 -12.55
CA TYR A 145 -5.02 -6.98 -13.94
C TYR A 145 -6.25 -6.23 -14.46
N ARG A 146 -6.50 -6.30 -15.77
CA ARG A 146 -7.73 -5.84 -16.41
C ARG A 146 -8.18 -6.85 -17.45
N ALA A 147 -9.48 -7.04 -17.67
CA ALA A 147 -9.94 -7.98 -18.71
C ALA A 147 -9.78 -7.38 -20.12
N SER A 148 -10.01 -6.07 -20.26
CA SER A 148 -9.84 -5.31 -21.50
C SER A 148 -9.26 -3.92 -21.23
N GLN A 149 -8.89 -3.15 -22.26
CA GLN A 149 -8.31 -1.81 -22.08
C GLN A 149 -9.29 -0.81 -21.43
N ASP A 150 -10.59 -0.98 -21.69
CA ASP A 150 -11.66 -0.09 -21.23
C ASP A 150 -12.25 -0.50 -19.87
N GLU A 151 -11.82 -1.64 -19.33
CA GLU A 151 -12.30 -2.13 -18.05
C GLU A 151 -11.47 -1.64 -16.86
N PRO A 152 -12.10 -1.50 -15.67
CA PRO A 152 -11.41 -1.07 -14.47
C PRO A 152 -10.34 -2.08 -14.06
N VAL A 153 -9.27 -1.57 -13.46
CA VAL A 153 -8.22 -2.40 -12.87
C VAL A 153 -8.80 -3.19 -11.69
N GLN A 154 -8.64 -4.50 -11.74
CA GLN A 154 -8.99 -5.44 -10.69
C GLN A 154 -7.73 -5.94 -9.99
N SER A 155 -7.92 -6.52 -8.81
CA SER A 155 -6.83 -7.01 -7.96
C SER A 155 -7.23 -8.33 -7.33
N VAL A 156 -6.32 -9.31 -7.33
CA VAL A 156 -6.55 -10.64 -6.73
C VAL A 156 -5.30 -11.13 -6.00
N ARG A 157 -5.47 -11.88 -4.92
CA ARG A 157 -4.35 -12.56 -4.25
C ARG A 157 -3.96 -13.81 -5.03
N LEU A 158 -2.67 -14.13 -5.06
CA LEU A 158 -2.22 -15.34 -5.77
C LEU A 158 -2.78 -16.64 -5.17
N GLU A 159 -3.13 -16.65 -3.88
CA GLU A 159 -3.75 -17.81 -3.20
C GLU A 159 -5.24 -18.02 -3.57
N GLU A 160 -5.89 -16.95 -4.04
CA GLU A 160 -7.31 -16.94 -4.42
C GLU A 160 -7.49 -17.25 -5.89
N ALA A 161 -6.42 -17.36 -6.68
CA ALA A 161 -6.50 -17.51 -8.12
C ALA A 161 -5.68 -18.69 -8.64
N LYS A 162 -6.19 -19.32 -9.70
CA LYS A 162 -5.42 -20.24 -10.54
C LYS A 162 -5.10 -19.56 -11.84
N PHE A 163 -3.84 -19.67 -12.25
CA PHE A 163 -3.32 -19.04 -13.46
C PHE A 163 -2.94 -20.10 -14.47
N HIS A 164 -3.37 -19.93 -15.71
CA HIS A 164 -2.99 -20.77 -16.83
C HIS A 164 -2.35 -19.86 -17.88
N PHE A 165 -1.12 -20.18 -18.25
CA PHE A 165 -0.38 -19.47 -19.28
C PHE A 165 -0.43 -20.35 -20.51
N ASP A 166 -1.07 -19.87 -21.58
CA ASP A 166 -1.09 -20.63 -22.82
C ASP A 166 0.34 -20.71 -23.39
N PRO A 167 0.82 -21.93 -23.72
CA PRO A 167 2.13 -22.11 -24.35
C PRO A 167 2.16 -21.66 -25.81
N THR A 168 1.01 -21.31 -26.41
CA THR A 168 0.82 -21.21 -27.87
C THR A 168 0.86 -19.79 -28.45
N SER A 169 1.21 -18.76 -27.69
CA SER A 169 1.43 -17.41 -28.28
C SER A 169 2.82 -17.22 -28.92
N GLN A 170 3.60 -18.30 -29.09
CA GLN A 170 4.78 -18.30 -29.97
C GLN A 170 4.40 -18.85 -31.36
N SER A 171 3.63 -18.10 -32.14
CA SER A 171 3.66 -18.21 -33.60
C SER A 171 2.80 -17.13 -34.22
N SER A 172 3.34 -16.53 -35.28
CA SER A 172 2.66 -15.68 -36.26
C SER A 172 2.68 -14.18 -35.97
N GLN A 173 3.79 -13.52 -36.33
CA GLN A 173 3.79 -12.50 -37.38
C GLN A 173 5.21 -11.93 -37.56
N ASP A 174 5.97 -12.53 -38.47
CA ASP A 174 6.93 -11.84 -39.34
C ASP A 174 6.79 -12.54 -40.70
N ASP A 175 5.98 -11.92 -41.57
CA ASP A 175 6.00 -12.07 -43.03
C ASP A 175 6.47 -10.72 -43.60
#